data_AF-A0A2G6EV00-F1
#
_entry.id   AF-A0A2G6EV00-F1
#
_cell.length_a   1.000
_cell.length_b   1.000
_cell.length_c   1.000
_cell.angle_alpha   90.00
_cell.angle_beta   90.00
_cell.angle_gamma   90.00
#
_symmetry.space_group_name_H-M   'P 1'
#
loop_
_entity.id
_entity.type
_entity.pdbx_description
1 polymer ?
#
loop_
_entity_poly.entity_id
_entity_poly.type
_entity_poly.pdbx_seq_one_letter_code
_entity_poly.pdbx_strand_id
1 'polypeptide(L)'
;MEDIQIISATRTPNTALLQMADLMQYGVLLLLLCLLVYVGLTSSFLKQLKASEPALWQSLGSPTLLNNNRALFALLFGQANRALPETLADKAKILRYLTYLIILMIVVLTVVLSFII
;
A
#
# COMPACT_ATOMS: atom_id res chain seq x y z
N MET A 1 21.94 60.97 -7.80
CA MET A 1 22.41 59.68 -8.31
C MET A 1 21.41 58.65 -7.85
N GLU A 2 20.42 58.46 -8.70
CA GLU A 2 19.28 57.57 -8.55
C GLU A 2 19.73 56.10 -8.62
N ASP A 3 19.14 55.31 -7.73
CA ASP A 3 18.55 54.01 -8.02
C ASP A 3 19.35 53.03 -8.85
N ILE A 4 20.26 52.33 -8.18
CA ILE A 4 20.53 50.94 -8.51
C ILE A 4 20.04 50.07 -7.35
N GLN A 5 18.72 50.12 -7.09
CA GLN A 5 18.02 48.97 -6.52
C GLN A 5 18.03 47.90 -7.60
N ILE A 6 19.16 47.20 -7.72
CA ILE A 6 19.23 45.94 -8.47
C ILE A 6 18.12 45.11 -7.88
N ILE A 7 17.11 44.87 -8.72
CA ILE A 7 15.99 43.99 -8.49
C ILE A 7 16.60 42.65 -8.08
N SER A 8 16.78 42.46 -6.78
CA SER A 8 16.81 41.15 -6.17
C SER A 8 15.37 40.68 -6.20
N ALA A 9 14.90 40.38 -7.43
CA ALA A 9 13.94 39.33 -7.65
C ALA A 9 14.64 38.06 -7.14
N THR A 10 14.65 37.97 -5.81
CA THR A 10 14.82 36.77 -5.04
C THR A 10 13.87 35.81 -5.70
N ARG A 11 14.44 34.92 -6.52
CA ARG A 11 13.81 33.69 -6.92
C ARG A 11 13.69 32.90 -5.62
N THR A 12 12.81 33.32 -4.72
CA THR A 12 12.44 32.53 -3.55
C THR A 12 11.96 31.23 -4.15
N PRO A 13 12.70 30.12 -3.97
CA PRO A 13 12.20 28.85 -4.44
C PRO A 13 10.83 28.69 -3.79
N ASN A 14 9.79 28.42 -4.59
CA ASN A 14 8.42 28.26 -4.09
C ASN A 14 8.50 27.24 -2.95
N THR A 15 8.45 27.72 -1.70
CA THR A 15 8.59 26.89 -0.50
C THR A 15 7.48 25.84 -0.47
N ALA A 16 6.32 26.17 -1.02
CA ALA A 16 5.23 25.25 -1.28
C ALA A 16 5.63 24.07 -2.18
N LEU A 17 6.45 24.30 -3.21
CA LEU A 17 6.88 23.27 -4.17
C LEU A 17 7.94 22.35 -3.54
N LEU A 18 8.83 22.89 -2.69
CA LEU A 18 9.76 22.11 -1.86
C LEU A 18 9.02 21.27 -0.80
N GLN A 19 8.05 21.86 -0.09
CA GLN A 19 7.23 21.15 0.91
C GLN A 19 6.39 20.03 0.28
N MET A 20 5.86 20.26 -0.93
CA MET A 20 5.16 19.22 -1.70
C MET A 20 6.09 18.07 -2.09
N ALA A 21 7.34 18.36 -2.47
CA ALA A 21 8.34 17.34 -2.77
C ALA A 21 8.70 16.49 -1.54
N ASP A 22 8.88 17.11 -0.37
CA ASP A 22 9.14 16.39 0.89
C ASP A 22 7.95 15.48 1.27
N LEU A 23 6.72 16.01 1.18
CA LEU A 23 5.50 15.24 1.47
C LEU A 23 5.35 14.02 0.55
N MET A 24 5.67 14.18 -0.74
CA MET A 24 5.68 13.09 -1.73
C MET A 24 6.74 12.04 -1.39
N GLN A 25 7.95 12.45 -1.00
CA GLN A 25 9.01 11.52 -0.60
C GLN A 25 8.61 10.70 0.64
N TYR A 26 8.07 11.33 1.68
CA TYR A 26 7.59 10.61 2.88
C TYR A 26 6.41 9.69 2.56
N GLY A 27 5.48 10.14 1.70
CA GLY A 27 4.35 9.32 1.27
C GLY A 27 4.79 8.08 0.50
N VAL A 28 5.78 8.19 -0.39
CA VAL A 28 6.37 7.05 -1.11
C VAL A 28 7.10 6.09 -0.15
N LEU A 29 7.88 6.61 0.80
CA LEU A 29 8.56 5.79 1.82
C LEU A 29 7.56 5.01 2.68
N LEU A 30 6.49 5.67 3.14
CA LEU A 30 5.42 5.03 3.90
C LEU A 30 4.70 3.96 3.07
N LEU A 31 4.45 4.22 1.79
CA LEU A 31 3.86 3.23 0.88
C LEU A 31 4.74 2.00 0.72
N LEU A 32 6.05 2.17 0.55
CA LEU A 32 7.01 1.07 0.48
C LEU A 32 7.03 0.24 1.77
N LEU A 33 7.00 0.90 2.92
CA LEU A 33 6.91 0.23 4.22
C LEU A 33 5.62 -0.59 4.34
N CYS A 34 4.48 -0.03 3.96
CA CYS A 34 3.20 -0.74 3.94
C CYS A 34 3.22 -1.95 3.00
N LEU A 35 3.84 -1.83 1.82
CA LEU A 35 4.01 -2.95 0.88
C LEU A 35 4.90 -4.06 1.44
N LEU A 36 6.00 -3.72 2.12
CA LEU A 36 6.86 -4.71 2.78
C LEU A 36 6.12 -5.47 3.88
N VAL A 37 5.37 -4.75 4.72
CA VAL A 37 4.53 -5.37 5.76
C VAL A 37 3.46 -6.26 5.11
N TYR A 38 2.84 -5.82 4.01
CA TYR A 38 1.85 -6.60 3.28
C TYR A 38 2.43 -7.91 2.74
N VAL A 39 3.60 -7.87 2.13
CA VAL A 39 4.31 -9.07 1.64
C VAL A 39 4.61 -10.04 2.79
N GLY A 40 5.14 -9.51 3.90
CA GLY A 40 5.47 -10.31 5.09
C GLY A 40 4.24 -11.00 5.70
N LEU A 41 3.16 -10.24 5.90
CA LEU A 41 1.91 -10.76 6.44
C LEU A 41 1.24 -11.76 5.49
N THR A 42 1.26 -11.50 4.17
CA THR A 42 0.67 -12.41 3.18
C THR A 42 1.42 -13.74 3.14
N SER A 43 2.76 -13.70 3.16
CA SER A 43 3.58 -14.91 3.23
C SER A 43 3.32 -15.72 4.50
N SER A 44 3.23 -15.05 5.65
CA SER A 44 2.86 -15.70 6.92
C SER A 44 1.47 -16.32 6.87
N PHE A 45 0.48 -15.59 6.34
CA PHE A 45 -0.89 -16.05 6.17
C PHE A 45 -0.98 -17.27 5.26
N LEU A 46 -0.32 -17.24 4.09
CA LEU A 46 -0.30 -18.37 3.16
C LEU A 46 0.35 -19.63 3.75
N LYS A 47 1.45 -19.46 4.51
CA LYS A 47 2.09 -20.58 5.22
C LYS A 47 1.14 -21.21 6.25
N GLN A 48 0.44 -20.38 7.01
CA GLN A 48 -0.55 -20.86 7.98
C GLN A 48 -1.76 -21.50 7.29
N LEU A 49 -2.26 -20.90 6.20
CA LEU A 49 -3.36 -21.44 5.42
C LEU A 49 -3.02 -22.85 4.88
N LYS A 50 -1.80 -23.02 4.34
CA LYS A 50 -1.32 -24.33 3.88
C LYS A 50 -1.22 -25.36 5.00
N ALA A 51 -0.84 -24.94 6.21
CA ALA A 51 -0.67 -25.82 7.35
C ALA A 51 -2.00 -26.20 8.02
N SER A 52 -2.92 -25.24 8.14
CA SER A 52 -4.19 -25.41 8.85
C SER A 52 -5.29 -25.97 7.94
N GLU A 53 -5.34 -25.55 6.68
CA GLU A 53 -6.42 -25.87 5.74
C GLU A 53 -5.85 -26.35 4.39
N PRO A 54 -5.22 -27.54 4.34
CA PRO A 54 -4.59 -28.04 3.13
C PRO A 54 -5.59 -28.31 1.99
N ALA A 55 -6.83 -28.68 2.32
CA ALA A 55 -7.90 -28.89 1.33
C ALA A 55 -8.30 -27.57 0.65
N LEU A 56 -8.47 -26.51 1.44
CA LEU A 56 -8.75 -25.17 0.94
C LEU A 56 -7.57 -24.64 0.12
N TRP A 57 -6.34 -24.85 0.58
CA TRP A 57 -5.12 -24.50 -0.15
C TRP A 57 -5.04 -25.12 -1.55
N GLN A 58 -5.35 -26.42 -1.66
CA GLN A 58 -5.38 -27.12 -2.94
C GLN A 58 -6.49 -26.59 -3.85
N SER A 59 -7.69 -26.34 -3.31
CA SER A 59 -8.82 -25.78 -4.08
C SER A 59 -8.54 -24.40 -4.67
N LEU A 60 -7.68 -23.61 -4.01
CA LEU A 60 -7.25 -22.28 -4.45
C LEU A 60 -6.10 -22.33 -5.47
N GLY A 61 -5.59 -23.50 -5.82
CA GLY A 61 -4.51 -23.67 -6.80
C GLY A 61 -3.15 -23.18 -6.30
N SER A 62 -2.85 -23.34 -5.01
CA SER A 62 -1.59 -22.88 -4.37
C SER A 62 -1.33 -21.37 -4.58
N PRO A 63 -2.19 -20.51 -4.01
CA PRO A 63 -2.06 -19.06 -4.16
C PRO A 63 -0.71 -18.57 -3.60
N THR A 64 -0.03 -17.73 -4.35
CA THR A 64 1.19 -17.01 -3.91
C THR A 64 1.01 -15.52 -4.17
N LEU A 65 1.91 -14.69 -3.64
CA LEU A 65 1.91 -13.24 -3.95
C LEU A 65 2.14 -12.94 -5.44
N LEU A 66 2.79 -13.85 -6.16
CA LEU A 66 3.16 -13.67 -7.57
C LEU A 66 2.22 -14.41 -8.52
N ASN A 67 1.57 -15.48 -8.07
CA ASN A 67 0.73 -16.35 -8.90
C ASN A 67 -0.60 -16.68 -8.21
N ASN A 68 -1.69 -16.73 -8.98
CA ASN A 68 -3.06 -16.95 -8.47
C ASN A 68 -3.53 -15.92 -7.42
N ASN A 69 -3.13 -14.66 -7.59
CA ASN A 69 -3.58 -13.53 -6.76
C ASN A 69 -5.10 -13.44 -6.68
N ARG A 70 -5.82 -13.73 -7.78
CA ARG A 70 -7.29 -13.72 -7.80
C ARG A 70 -7.89 -14.68 -6.76
N ALA A 71 -7.29 -15.84 -6.52
CA ALA A 71 -7.76 -16.80 -5.53
C ALA A 71 -7.47 -16.32 -4.10
N LEU A 72 -6.30 -15.72 -3.85
CA LEU A 72 -5.99 -15.05 -2.58
C LEU A 72 -7.00 -13.91 -2.31
N PHE A 73 -7.28 -13.07 -3.30
CA PHE A 73 -8.27 -12.00 -3.18
C PHE A 73 -9.67 -12.57 -2.96
N ALA A 74 -10.08 -13.62 -3.68
CA ALA A 74 -11.37 -14.26 -3.45
C ALA A 74 -11.48 -14.86 -2.05
N LEU A 75 -10.40 -15.40 -1.50
CA LEU A 75 -10.34 -15.89 -0.13
C LEU A 75 -10.45 -14.75 0.88
N LEU A 76 -9.61 -13.72 0.75
CA LEU A 76 -9.57 -12.59 1.69
C LEU A 76 -10.90 -11.84 1.68
N PHE A 77 -11.44 -11.57 0.48
CA PHE A 77 -12.60 -10.72 0.30
C PHE A 77 -13.95 -11.45 0.26
N GLY A 78 -13.96 -12.75 -0.03
CA GLY A 78 -15.16 -13.55 -0.22
C GLY A 78 -15.65 -14.27 1.03
N GLN A 79 -16.65 -15.14 0.82
CA GLN A 79 -17.32 -15.90 1.89
C GLN A 79 -16.43 -16.97 2.52
N ALA A 80 -15.43 -17.48 1.78
CA ALA A 80 -14.49 -18.50 2.26
C ALA A 80 -13.73 -18.05 3.52
N ASN A 81 -13.53 -16.74 3.72
CA ASN A 81 -12.94 -16.18 4.94
C ASN A 81 -13.76 -16.53 6.21
N ARG A 82 -15.08 -16.68 6.10
CA ARG A 82 -15.95 -16.98 7.25
C ARG A 82 -15.79 -18.41 7.78
N ALA A 83 -15.26 -19.30 6.94
CA ALA A 83 -14.98 -20.69 7.31
C ALA A 83 -13.54 -20.88 7.83
N LEU A 84 -12.72 -19.83 7.87
CA LEU A 84 -11.36 -19.92 8.36
C LEU A 84 -11.31 -19.94 9.90
N PRO A 85 -10.30 -20.60 10.48
CA PRO A 85 -10.00 -20.50 11.91
C PRO A 85 -9.83 -19.04 12.35
N GLU A 86 -10.23 -18.71 13.58
CA GLU A 86 -10.22 -17.32 14.09
C GLU A 86 -8.86 -16.60 13.88
N THR A 87 -7.76 -17.30 14.11
CA THR A 87 -6.40 -16.78 13.95
C THR A 87 -6.06 -16.41 12.49
N LEU A 88 -6.54 -17.19 11.53
CA LEU A 88 -6.40 -16.94 10.10
C LEU A 88 -7.37 -15.85 9.64
N ALA A 89 -8.60 -15.87 10.14
CA ALA A 89 -9.61 -14.85 9.85
C ALA A 89 -9.13 -13.45 10.28
N ASP A 90 -8.48 -13.33 11.43
CA ASP A 90 -7.92 -12.05 11.90
C ASP A 90 -6.74 -11.58 11.03
N LYS A 91 -5.84 -12.49 10.65
CA LYS A 91 -4.78 -12.16 9.68
C LYS A 91 -5.35 -11.74 8.33
N ALA A 92 -6.40 -12.41 7.86
CA ALA A 92 -7.10 -12.04 6.63
C ALA A 92 -7.74 -10.65 6.74
N LYS A 93 -8.38 -10.31 7.87
CA LYS A 93 -8.91 -8.96 8.12
C LYS A 93 -7.82 -7.90 8.10
N ILE A 94 -6.70 -8.14 8.80
CA ILE A 94 -5.54 -7.23 8.80
C ILE A 94 -5.03 -7.04 7.38
N LEU A 95 -4.89 -8.13 6.61
CA LEU A 95 -4.49 -8.06 5.20
C LEU A 95 -5.44 -7.19 4.38
N ARG A 96 -6.77 -7.37 4.53
CA ARG A 96 -7.77 -6.55 3.81
C ARG A 96 -7.65 -5.08 4.16
N TYR A 97 -7.54 -4.75 5.46
CA TYR A 97 -7.37 -3.35 5.88
C TYR A 97 -6.07 -2.76 5.36
N LEU A 98 -4.99 -3.54 5.36
CA LEU A 98 -3.71 -3.11 4.79
C LEU A 98 -3.81 -2.90 3.27
N THR A 99 -4.52 -3.76 2.54
CA THR A 99 -4.81 -3.56 1.12
C THR A 99 -5.60 -2.27 0.90
N TYR A 100 -6.65 -2.01 1.68
CA TYR A 100 -7.42 -0.76 1.57
C TYR A 100 -6.57 0.47 1.88
N LEU A 101 -5.72 0.41 2.89
CA LEU A 101 -4.79 1.48 3.26
C LEU A 101 -3.80 1.77 2.11
N ILE A 102 -3.20 0.72 1.53
CA ILE A 102 -2.28 0.86 0.38
C ILE A 102 -3.00 1.49 -0.81
N ILE A 103 -4.20 1.03 -1.16
CA ILE A 103 -5.00 1.60 -2.26
C ILE A 103 -5.32 3.07 -1.98
N LEU A 104 -5.77 3.39 -0.76
CA LEU A 104 -6.06 4.76 -0.34
C LEU A 104 -4.83 5.66 -0.50
N MET A 105 -3.67 5.19 -0.04
CA MET A 105 -2.41 5.92 -0.16
C MET A 105 -2.01 6.15 -1.62
N ILE A 106 -2.15 5.14 -2.49
CA ILE A 106 -1.86 5.28 -3.92
C ILE A 106 -2.79 6.33 -4.54
N VAL A 107 -4.09 6.30 -4.22
CA VAL A 107 -5.06 7.28 -4.72
C VAL A 107 -4.69 8.69 -4.25
N VAL A 108 -4.39 8.88 -2.96
CA VAL A 108 -3.98 10.17 -2.41
C VAL A 108 -2.70 10.68 -3.08
N LEU A 109 -1.68 9.84 -3.21
CA LEU A 109 -0.42 10.20 -3.89
C LEU A 109 -0.65 10.56 -5.36
N THR A 110 -1.51 9.81 -6.07
CA THR A 110 -1.84 10.10 -7.47
C THR A 110 -2.54 11.45 -7.61
N VAL A 111 -3.49 11.75 -6.72
CA VAL A 111 -4.20 13.03 -6.70
C VAL A 111 -3.22 14.18 -6.40
N VAL A 112 -2.37 14.04 -5.38
CA VAL A 112 -1.36 15.07 -5.04
C VAL A 112 -0.40 15.28 -6.21
N LEU A 113 0.08 14.21 -6.85
CA LEU A 113 0.95 14.29 -8.02
C LEU A 113 0.27 15.05 -9.18
N SER A 114 -1.04 14.84 -9.40
CA SER A 114 -1.78 15.53 -10.46
C SER A 114 -1.95 17.03 -10.26
N PHE A 115 -1.73 17.54 -9.03
CA PHE A 115 -1.67 18.98 -8.76
C PHE A 115 -0.27 19.59 -8.94
N ILE A 116 0.77 18.75 -9.03
CA ILE A 116 2.18 19.16 -9.15
C ILE A 116 2.62 19.20 -10.62
N ILE A 117 2.12 18.27 -11.45
CA ILE A 117 2.37 18.20 -12.91
C ILE A 117 1.45 19.18 -13.64
#